data_AF-A0A443S9Q8-F1
#
_entry.id   AF-A0A443S9Q8-F1
#
_cell.length_a   1.000
_cell.length_b   1.000
_cell.length_c   1.000
_cell.angle_alpha   90.00
_cell.angle_beta   90.00
_cell.angle_gamma   90.00
#
_symmetry.space_group_name_H-M   'P 1'
#
loop_
_entity.id
_entity.type
_entity.pdbx_description
1 polymer ?
#
loop_
_entity_poly.entity_id
_entity_poly.type
_entity_poly.pdbx_seq_one_letter_code
_entity_poly.pdbx_strand_id
1 'polypeptide(L)'
;MNKYLQLFYNSTQTNESAETMEKVCKTSNLHVIKLTRWTLKQAFEFVDTLNNKETAKIIHLVRDPRAIFNSRFKLDWCMKDECGDIEATCDRMIKDFETFEEMKKLYPNNLLRVKYEQLALDAVNYSRKLFRALNIKFSSD
;
A
#
# COMPACT_ATOMS: atom_id res chain seq x y z
N MET A 1 -14.75 13.82 5.27
CA MET A 1 -13.96 13.80 6.53
C MET A 1 -14.27 12.49 7.24
N ASN A 2 -13.25 11.70 7.61
CA ASN A 2 -13.45 10.37 8.22
C ASN A 2 -14.29 10.49 9.51
N LYS A 3 -15.28 9.62 9.70
CA LYS A 3 -16.14 9.55 10.90
C LYS A 3 -15.33 9.49 12.21
N TYR A 4 -14.16 8.84 12.17
CA TYR A 4 -13.20 8.83 13.28
C TYR A 4 -12.59 10.20 13.54
N LEU A 5 -12.20 10.94 12.48
CA LEU A 5 -11.71 12.31 12.60
C LEU A 5 -12.81 13.26 13.11
N GLN A 6 -14.08 13.04 12.76
CA GLN A 6 -15.19 13.84 13.27
C GLN A 6 -15.43 13.64 14.78
N LEU A 7 -15.26 12.41 15.30
CA LEU A 7 -15.38 12.16 16.75
C LEU A 7 -14.30 12.89 17.55
N PHE A 8 -13.07 12.96 17.04
CA PHE A 8 -11.98 13.72 17.67
C PHE A 8 -12.10 15.24 17.46
N TYR A 9 -12.57 15.67 16.28
CA TYR A 9 -12.78 17.08 15.95
C TYR A 9 -13.86 17.73 16.82
N ASN A 10 -14.94 17.01 17.14
CA ASN A 10 -16.03 17.51 17.97
C ASN A 10 -15.68 17.59 19.47
N SER A 11 -14.60 16.94 19.92
CA SER A 11 -14.14 16.99 21.32
C SER A 11 -13.09 18.07 21.62
N THR A 12 -12.43 18.63 20.60
CA THR A 12 -11.36 19.61 20.79
C THR A 12 -11.36 20.62 19.65
N GLN A 13 -12.04 21.74 19.87
CA GLN A 13 -11.91 22.93 19.05
C GLN A 13 -10.53 23.58 19.30
N THR A 14 -9.45 23.04 18.75
CA THR A 14 -8.15 23.74 18.65
C THR A 14 -7.16 22.96 17.77
N ASN A 15 -6.68 23.60 16.70
CA ASN A 15 -5.47 23.36 15.91
C ASN A 15 -5.07 21.91 15.55
N GLU A 16 -4.98 21.64 14.25
CA GLU A 16 -4.35 20.45 13.63
C GLU A 16 -2.84 20.39 13.96
N SER A 17 -2.48 20.07 15.21
CA SER A 17 -1.10 19.91 15.64
C SER A 17 -0.60 18.48 15.40
N ALA A 18 0.71 18.35 15.18
CA ALA A 18 1.37 17.04 15.05
C ALA A 18 1.10 16.15 16.29
N GLU A 19 1.00 16.74 17.48
CA GLU A 19 0.70 16.04 18.74
C GLU A 19 -0.70 15.41 18.73
N THR A 20 -1.70 16.11 18.19
CA THR A 20 -3.06 15.56 18.05
C THR A 20 -3.07 14.37 17.10
N MET A 21 -2.37 14.49 15.97
CA MET A 21 -2.25 13.38 15.01
C MET A 21 -1.50 12.18 15.60
N GLU A 22 -0.45 12.43 16.38
CA GLU A 22 0.30 11.38 17.07
C GLU A 22 -0.59 10.60 18.04
N LYS A 23 -1.42 11.30 18.83
CA LYS A 23 -2.38 10.67 19.75
C LYS A 23 -3.38 9.80 18.99
N VAL A 24 -3.99 10.33 17.92
CA VAL A 24 -4.93 9.57 17.08
C VAL A 24 -4.25 8.34 16.50
N CYS A 25 -3.05 8.50 15.94
CA CYS A 25 -2.28 7.40 15.35
C CYS A 25 -1.96 6.31 16.38
N LYS A 26 -1.48 6.68 17.58
CA LYS A 26 -1.18 5.73 18.67
C LYS A 26 -2.40 4.95 19.15
N THR A 27 -3.58 5.55 19.11
CA THR A 27 -4.85 4.89 19.50
C THR A 27 -5.51 4.08 18.39
N SER A 28 -5.03 4.18 17.15
CA SER A 28 -5.62 3.44 16.04
C SER A 28 -5.33 1.96 16.13
N ASN A 29 -6.36 1.13 15.91
CA ASN A 29 -6.22 -0.33 15.83
C ASN A 29 -5.74 -0.81 14.45
N LEU A 30 -5.68 0.09 13.47
CA LEU A 30 -5.26 -0.21 12.11
C LEU A 30 -4.35 0.91 11.60
N HIS A 31 -3.15 0.53 11.18
CA HIS A 31 -2.20 1.43 10.50
C HIS A 31 -2.05 0.98 9.06
N VAL A 32 -2.19 1.93 8.13
CA VAL A 32 -2.02 1.68 6.69
C VAL A 32 -0.86 2.53 6.21
N ILE A 33 0.16 1.88 5.65
CA ILE A 33 1.34 2.53 5.10
C ILE A 33 1.41 2.21 3.62
N LYS A 34 1.57 3.24 2.79
CA LYS A 34 1.84 3.09 1.37
C LYS A 34 3.32 3.36 1.10
N LEU A 35 4.06 2.31 0.75
CA LEU A 35 5.46 2.42 0.36
C LEU A 35 5.53 2.59 -1.16
N THR A 36 6.00 3.75 -1.61
CA THR A 36 6.21 4.03 -3.04
C THR A 36 7.69 3.88 -3.39
N ARG A 37 7.99 3.25 -4.54
CA ARG A 37 9.35 3.01 -5.07
C ARG A 37 10.21 2.02 -4.28
N TRP A 38 9.60 1.27 -3.37
CA TRP A 38 10.27 0.16 -2.69
C TRP A 38 10.03 -1.14 -3.46
N THR A 39 11.01 -2.04 -3.41
CA THR A 39 10.81 -3.43 -3.82
C THR A 39 9.99 -4.17 -2.77
N LEU A 40 9.36 -5.28 -3.16
CA LEU A 40 8.63 -6.14 -2.24
C LEU A 40 9.57 -6.70 -1.16
N LYS A 41 10.83 -7.00 -1.51
CA LYS A 41 11.86 -7.44 -0.56
C LYS A 41 12.09 -6.40 0.54
N GLN A 42 12.27 -5.13 0.17
CA GLN A 42 12.43 -4.04 1.15
C GLN A 42 11.21 -3.88 2.05
N ALA A 43 10.00 -4.11 1.51
CA ALA A 43 8.79 -4.08 2.33
C ALA A 43 8.78 -5.20 3.39
N PHE A 44 9.26 -6.41 3.05
CA PHE A 44 9.45 -7.49 4.03
C PHE A 44 10.51 -7.14 5.07
N GLU A 45 11.67 -6.63 4.64
CA GLU A 45 12.74 -6.18 5.54
C GLU A 45 12.22 -5.13 6.55
N PHE A 46 11.39 -4.18 6.09
CA PHE A 46 10.75 -3.22 6.98
C PHE A 46 9.76 -3.88 7.95
N VAL A 47 8.91 -4.77 7.46
CA VAL A 47 7.97 -5.50 8.34
C VAL A 47 8.73 -6.28 9.42
N ASP A 48 9.88 -6.86 9.10
CA ASP A 48 10.71 -7.57 10.08
C ASP A 48 11.25 -6.69 11.21
N THR A 49 11.33 -5.36 11.01
CA THR A 49 11.70 -4.40 12.06
C THR A 49 10.56 -4.09 13.03
N LEU A 50 9.33 -4.49 12.72
CA LEU A 50 8.16 -4.15 13.53
C LEU A 50 7.96 -5.14 14.68
N ASN A 51 7.65 -4.61 15.87
CA ASN A 51 7.31 -5.42 17.04
C ASN A 51 6.06 -6.31 16.82
N ASN A 52 5.17 -5.92 15.92
CA ASN A 52 3.90 -6.61 15.63
C ASN A 52 3.87 -7.29 14.24
N LYS A 53 5.03 -7.68 13.72
CA LYS A 53 5.19 -8.23 12.36
C LYS A 53 4.29 -9.42 12.03
N GLU A 54 3.96 -10.26 13.01
CA GLU A 54 3.06 -11.43 12.83
C GLU A 54 1.64 -11.03 12.40
N THR A 55 1.20 -9.83 12.77
CA THR A 55 -0.11 -9.28 12.40
C THR A 55 -0.08 -8.43 11.13
N ALA A 56 1.12 -8.11 10.64
CA ALA A 56 1.28 -7.26 9.46
C ALA A 56 0.77 -7.99 8.21
N LYS A 57 0.07 -7.24 7.35
CA LYS A 57 -0.38 -7.71 6.04
C LYS A 57 0.26 -6.86 4.96
N ILE A 58 0.82 -7.50 3.94
CA ILE A 58 1.45 -6.85 2.80
C ILE A 58 0.54 -7.00 1.58
N ILE A 59 0.26 -5.87 0.93
CA ILE A 59 -0.52 -5.83 -0.31
C ILE A 59 0.42 -5.42 -1.43
N HIS A 60 0.80 -6.38 -2.27
CA HIS A 60 1.60 -6.14 -3.46
C HIS A 60 0.68 -5.68 -4.61
N LEU A 61 0.62 -4.37 -4.83
CA LEU A 61 -0.10 -3.76 -5.95
C LEU A 61 0.76 -3.83 -7.22
N VAL A 62 0.33 -4.63 -8.19
CA VAL A 62 0.97 -4.76 -9.51
C VAL A 62 0.18 -4.02 -10.57
N ARG A 63 0.88 -3.49 -11.58
CA ARG A 63 0.29 -2.81 -12.73
C ARG A 63 1.06 -3.21 -13.98
N ASP A 64 0.44 -3.14 -15.15
CA ASP A 64 1.09 -3.33 -16.44
C ASP A 64 2.33 -2.42 -16.60
N PRO A 65 3.53 -2.98 -16.91
CA PRO A 65 4.76 -2.20 -17.01
C PRO A 65 4.71 -1.12 -18.08
N ARG A 66 3.98 -1.35 -19.18
CA ARG A 66 3.82 -0.38 -20.27
C ARG A 66 3.00 0.81 -19.81
N ALA A 67 1.97 0.56 -19.00
CA ALA A 67 1.14 1.61 -18.41
C ALA A 67 1.89 2.41 -17.34
N ILE A 68 2.76 1.76 -16.56
CA ILE A 68 3.66 2.43 -15.61
C ILE A 68 4.61 3.35 -16.37
N PHE A 69 5.30 2.83 -17.39
CA PHE A 69 6.26 3.58 -18.19
C PHE A 69 5.61 4.78 -18.88
N ASN A 70 4.50 4.57 -19.60
CA ASN A 70 3.81 5.66 -20.30
C ASN A 70 3.32 6.76 -19.34
N SER A 71 2.96 6.41 -18.10
CA SER A 71 2.58 7.38 -17.06
C SER A 71 3.76 8.22 -16.55
N ARG A 72 4.99 7.72 -16.68
CA ARG A 72 6.22 8.31 -16.13
C ARG A 72 7.07 9.00 -17.19
N PHE A 73 7.05 8.49 -18.41
CA PHE A 73 7.84 8.98 -19.54
C PHE A 73 7.62 10.47 -19.81
N LYS A 74 6.43 10.99 -19.48
CA LYS A 74 6.07 12.41 -19.64
C LYS A 74 6.49 13.31 -18.46
N LEU A 75 7.13 12.76 -17.45
CA LEU A 75 7.49 13.48 -16.23
C LEU A 75 9.00 13.78 -16.23
N ASP A 76 9.35 15.06 -16.30
CA ASP A 76 10.74 15.52 -16.39
C ASP A 76 11.64 14.99 -15.27
N TRP A 77 11.11 14.89 -14.05
CA TRP A 77 11.84 14.38 -12.88
C TRP A 77 12.16 12.89 -12.99
N CYS A 78 11.39 12.14 -13.77
CA CYS A 78 11.51 10.69 -13.87
C CYS A 78 12.30 10.25 -15.10
N MET A 79 12.20 11.01 -16.20
CA MET A 79 12.92 10.72 -17.44
C MET A 79 14.45 10.70 -17.26
N LYS A 80 14.96 11.43 -16.26
CA LYS A 80 16.40 11.51 -15.93
C LYS A 80 16.84 10.55 -14.83
N ASP A 81 15.95 9.69 -14.36
CA ASP A 81 16.17 8.75 -13.25
C ASP A 81 15.82 7.32 -13.70
N GLU A 82 16.16 6.31 -12.90
CA GLU A 82 15.86 4.89 -13.17
C GLU A 82 14.36 4.64 -13.38
N CYS A 83 13.49 5.50 -12.82
CA CYS A 83 12.05 5.31 -12.96
C CYS A 83 11.53 5.57 -14.38
N GLY A 84 12.30 6.28 -15.21
CA GLY A 84 12.05 6.52 -16.64
C GLY A 84 12.68 5.48 -17.54
N ASP A 85 13.45 4.53 -16.98
CA ASP A 85 14.01 3.40 -17.70
C ASP A 85 13.05 2.20 -17.63
N ILE A 86 12.70 1.68 -18.81
CA ILE A 86 11.81 0.53 -18.94
C ILE A 86 12.50 -0.76 -18.50
N GLU A 87 13.79 -0.93 -18.76
CA GLU A 87 14.55 -2.12 -18.37
C GLU A 87 14.65 -2.18 -16.85
N ALA A 88 15.07 -1.08 -16.20
CA ALA A 88 15.10 -0.98 -14.74
C ALA A 88 13.72 -1.23 -14.09
N THR A 89 12.63 -0.74 -14.72
CA THR A 89 11.26 -1.00 -14.26
C THR A 89 10.91 -2.49 -14.37
N CYS A 90 11.19 -3.12 -15.51
CA CYS A 90 10.92 -4.54 -15.74
C CYS A 90 11.73 -5.44 -14.80
N ASP A 91 13.03 -5.17 -14.63
CA ASP A 91 13.90 -5.91 -13.73
C ASP A 91 13.42 -5.86 -12.29
N ARG A 92 12.97 -4.69 -11.83
CA ARG A 92 12.38 -4.53 -10.50
C ARG A 92 11.11 -5.37 -10.36
N MET A 93 10.24 -5.35 -11.37
CA MET A 93 9.01 -6.13 -11.36
C MET A 93 9.25 -7.64 -11.39
N ILE A 94 10.28 -8.13 -12.09
CA ILE A 94 10.67 -9.54 -12.09
C ILE A 94 11.14 -9.96 -10.69
N LYS A 95 12.02 -9.16 -10.07
CA LYS A 95 12.49 -9.42 -8.70
C LYS A 95 11.35 -9.41 -7.67
N ASP A 96 10.40 -8.48 -7.81
CA ASP A 96 9.22 -8.41 -6.95
C ASP A 96 8.27 -9.60 -7.18
N PHE A 97 8.18 -10.10 -8.42
CA PHE A 97 7.43 -11.30 -8.74
C PHE A 97 8.05 -12.54 -8.09
N GLU A 98 9.36 -12.76 -8.26
CA GLU A 98 10.09 -13.87 -7.65
C GLU A 98 9.97 -13.84 -6.11
N THR A 99 10.21 -12.67 -5.51
CA THR A 99 10.04 -12.45 -4.06
C THR A 99 8.62 -12.80 -3.62
N PHE A 100 7.61 -12.42 -4.41
CA PHE A 100 6.23 -12.77 -4.08
C PHE A 100 6.03 -14.28 -4.09
N GLU A 101 6.46 -14.99 -5.12
CA GLU A 101 6.25 -16.44 -5.25
C GLU A 101 6.91 -17.23 -4.10
N GLU A 102 8.07 -16.78 -3.64
CA GLU A 102 8.75 -17.34 -2.48
C GLU A 102 8.01 -17.02 -1.17
N MET A 103 7.76 -15.73 -0.91
CA MET A 103 7.17 -15.28 0.34
C MET A 103 5.71 -15.69 0.49
N LYS A 104 4.98 -15.90 -0.61
CA LYS A 104 3.58 -16.36 -0.55
C LYS A 104 3.46 -17.76 0.06
N LYS A 105 4.48 -18.60 -0.11
CA LYS A 105 4.54 -19.94 0.51
C LYS A 105 4.69 -19.85 2.03
N LEU A 106 5.48 -18.88 2.49
CA LEU A 106 5.74 -18.64 3.92
C LEU A 106 4.60 -17.87 4.60
N TYR A 107 3.97 -16.95 3.89
CA TYR A 107 2.96 -16.02 4.40
C TYR A 107 1.64 -16.09 3.60
N PRO A 108 0.98 -17.26 3.55
CA PRO A 108 -0.16 -17.49 2.66
C PRO A 108 -1.36 -16.58 2.97
N ASN A 109 -1.53 -16.15 4.21
CA ASN A 109 -2.66 -15.30 4.63
C ASN A 109 -2.30 -13.82 4.79
N ASN A 110 -1.00 -13.49 4.86
CA ASN A 110 -0.52 -12.13 5.14
C ASN A 110 -0.03 -11.42 3.88
N LEU A 111 0.34 -12.14 2.82
CA LEU A 111 0.75 -11.57 1.54
C LEU A 111 -0.38 -11.67 0.50
N LEU A 112 -0.87 -10.52 0.02
CA LEU A 112 -1.92 -10.43 -1.00
C LEU A 112 -1.38 -9.74 -2.25
N ARG A 113 -1.82 -10.17 -3.44
CA ARG A 113 -1.52 -9.47 -4.70
C ARG A 113 -2.79 -8.84 -5.24
N VAL A 114 -2.68 -7.59 -5.69
CA VAL A 114 -3.78 -6.86 -6.29
C VAL A 114 -3.33 -6.30 -7.63
N LYS A 115 -4.13 -6.49 -8.67
CA LYS A 115 -3.89 -5.91 -9.99
C LYS A 115 -4.57 -4.55 -10.07
N TYR A 116 -3.81 -3.53 -10.47
CA TYR A 116 -4.33 -2.18 -10.64
C TYR A 116 -5.50 -2.15 -11.63
N GLU A 117 -5.41 -2.90 -12.72
CA GLU A 117 -6.41 -2.92 -13.79
C GLU A 117 -7.76 -3.41 -13.29
N GLN A 118 -7.78 -4.34 -12.33
CA GLN A 118 -9.00 -4.81 -11.69
C GLN A 118 -9.64 -3.72 -10.82
N LEU A 119 -8.83 -3.06 -9.99
CA LEU A 119 -9.30 -1.94 -9.17
C LEU A 119 -9.78 -0.77 -10.03
N ALA A 120 -9.12 -0.49 -11.16
CA ALA A 120 -9.50 0.59 -12.06
C ALA A 120 -10.82 0.30 -12.80
N LEU A 121 -11.11 -0.98 -13.07
CA LEU A 121 -12.35 -1.39 -13.75
C LEU A 121 -13.57 -1.35 -12.82
N ASP A 122 -13.43 -1.82 -11.58
CA ASP A 122 -14.53 -1.87 -10.60
C ASP A 122 -13.98 -1.70 -9.17
N ALA A 123 -13.69 -0.46 -8.81
CA ALA A 123 -13.04 -0.12 -7.55
C ALA A 123 -13.81 -0.63 -6.33
N VAL A 124 -15.15 -0.52 -6.34
CA VAL A 124 -16.00 -0.90 -5.21
C VAL A 124 -15.96 -2.40 -4.98
N ASN A 125 -16.16 -3.21 -6.02
CA ASN A 125 -16.22 -4.65 -5.88
C ASN A 125 -14.85 -5.26 -5.54
N TYR A 126 -13.79 -4.83 -6.21
CA TYR A 126 -12.45 -5.34 -5.92
C TYR A 126 -11.93 -4.86 -4.56
N SER A 127 -12.27 -3.65 -4.12
CA SER A 127 -11.99 -3.21 -2.74
C SER A 127 -12.77 -4.05 -1.73
N ARG A 128 -14.05 -4.35 -1.98
CA ARG A 128 -14.84 -5.24 -1.10
C ARG A 128 -14.22 -6.63 -0.98
N LYS A 129 -13.71 -7.21 -2.07
CA LYS A 129 -12.98 -8.49 -2.06
C LYS A 129 -11.69 -8.40 -1.25
N LEU A 130 -10.90 -7.34 -1.45
CA LEU A 130 -9.67 -7.10 -0.70
C LEU A 130 -9.94 -6.95 0.81
N PHE A 131 -10.94 -6.14 1.19
CA PHE A 131 -11.31 -5.93 2.59
C PHE A 131 -11.75 -7.23 3.27
N ARG A 132 -12.51 -8.08 2.57
CA ARG A 132 -12.85 -9.43 3.06
C ARG A 132 -11.60 -10.28 3.29
N ALA A 133 -10.65 -10.31 2.35
CA ALA A 133 -9.39 -11.03 2.52
C ALA A 133 -8.52 -10.48 3.68
N LEU A 134 -8.61 -9.17 3.93
CA LEU A 134 -7.94 -8.52 5.04
C LEU A 134 -8.66 -8.71 6.38
N ASN A 135 -9.88 -9.27 6.39
CA ASN A 135 -10.77 -9.31 7.56
C ASN A 135 -11.06 -7.92 8.14
N ILE A 136 -11.27 -6.93 7.26
CA ILE A 136 -11.61 -5.56 7.62
C ILE A 136 -13.03 -5.28 7.12
N LYS A 137 -13.85 -4.62 7.96
CA LYS A 137 -15.21 -4.21 7.56
C LYS A 137 -15.14 -3.21 6.41
N PHE A 138 -15.77 -3.55 5.28
CA PHE A 138 -15.94 -2.60 4.18
C PHE A 138 -17.00 -1.57 4.57
N SER A 139 -16.62 -0.29 4.60
CA SER A 139 -17.54 0.83 4.83
C SER A 139 -18.01 1.39 3.48
N SER A 140 -19.30 1.65 3.35
CA SER A 140 -19.89 2.35 2.21
C SER A 140 -20.13 3.84 2.47
N ASP A 141 -19.72 4.33 3.65
CA ASP A 141 -19.87 5.70 4.12
C ASP A 141 -19.14 6.73 3.24
#